data_AF-A0A9D7XQT2-F1
#
_entry.id   AF-A0A9D7XQT2-F1
#
_cell.length_a   1.000
_cell.length_b   1.000
_cell.length_c   1.000
_cell.angle_alpha   90.00
_cell.angle_beta   90.00
_cell.angle_gamma   90.00
#
_symmetry.space_group_name_H-M   'P 1'
#
loop_
_entity.id
_entity.type
_entity.pdbx_description
1 polymer ?
#
loop_
_entity_poly.entity_id
_entity_poly.type
_entity_poly.pdbx_seq_one_letter_code
_entity_poly.pdbx_strand_id
1 'polypeptide(L)'
;MMDNPIVEAHGMVLIGTSLNILAKYLFLLVVPVKLVCDYSYNVIPLQSFGSTGSLIGLALYSIMAFYAIYAITKRRVTGFFVASFFFSISLYSQIPKVLGTMMAERLLYAPSMWFVLALAGITTVLAKTNDDVLPKNGRRRLSGFQRYFLIATACVAFLFSIKTITRNNDWASNSKLYQADVAKVPNSVRLNDGSAEVLYKSGY
;
A
#
# COMPACT_ATOMS: atom_id res chain seq x y z
N MET A 1 -14.36 18.60 -6.87
CA MET A 1 -13.21 19.52 -6.98
C MET A 1 -12.51 19.67 -5.63
N MET A 2 -13.22 19.95 -4.53
CA MET A 2 -12.59 20.06 -3.20
C MET A 2 -11.87 18.79 -2.71
N ASP A 3 -12.35 17.57 -2.97
CA ASP A 3 -11.72 16.37 -2.41
C ASP A 3 -10.41 15.94 -3.11
N ASN A 4 -10.31 16.18 -4.43
CA ASN A 4 -9.14 15.82 -5.23
C ASN A 4 -8.66 16.99 -6.12
N PRO A 5 -7.61 17.73 -5.70
CA PRO A 5 -7.04 18.82 -6.49
C PRO A 5 -6.27 18.33 -7.73
N ILE A 6 -6.00 17.02 -7.86
CA ILE A 6 -5.36 16.46 -9.07
C ILE A 6 -6.29 16.53 -10.29
N VAL A 7 -7.61 16.63 -10.08
CA VAL A 7 -8.59 16.77 -11.17
C VAL A 7 -8.34 18.04 -11.99
N GLU A 8 -7.81 19.09 -11.36
CA GLU A 8 -7.52 20.38 -12.00
C GLU A 8 -6.06 20.47 -12.50
N ALA A 9 -5.21 19.50 -12.14
CA ALA A 9 -3.82 19.47 -12.56
C ALA A 9 -3.68 18.74 -13.91
N HIS A 10 -2.91 19.33 -14.83
CA HIS A 10 -2.65 18.74 -16.15
C HIS A 10 -1.15 18.57 -16.41
N GLY A 11 -0.80 17.65 -17.33
CA GLY A 11 0.58 17.43 -17.79
C GLY A 11 1.49 16.80 -16.74
N MET A 12 2.72 17.33 -16.61
CA MET A 12 3.77 16.74 -15.76
C MET A 12 3.45 16.78 -14.26
N VAL A 13 2.61 17.71 -13.81
CA VAL A 13 2.20 17.82 -12.40
C VAL A 13 1.25 16.69 -12.01
N LEU A 14 0.35 16.29 -12.93
CA LEU A 14 -0.52 15.13 -12.73
C LEU A 14 0.34 13.86 -12.57
N ILE A 15 1.28 13.63 -13.49
CA ILE A 15 2.15 12.44 -13.45
C ILE A 15 3.01 12.44 -12.18
N GLY A 16 3.63 13.57 -11.84
CA GLY A 16 4.45 13.69 -10.63
C GLY A 16 3.67 13.43 -9.35
N THR A 17 2.47 14.00 -9.24
CA THR A 17 1.62 13.81 -8.06
C THR A 17 1.11 12.37 -7.97
N SER A 18 0.70 11.77 -9.09
CA SER A 18 0.29 10.36 -9.15
C SER A 18 1.42 9.41 -8.77
N LEU A 19 2.66 9.64 -9.22
CA LEU A 19 3.83 8.85 -8.82
C LEU A 19 4.14 8.98 -7.33
N ASN A 20 3.99 10.17 -6.76
CA ASN A 20 4.13 10.39 -5.33
C ASN A 20 3.04 9.66 -4.51
N ILE A 21 1.80 9.65 -4.99
CA ILE A 21 0.71 8.86 -4.38
C ILE A 21 1.05 7.37 -4.44
N LEU A 22 1.52 6.88 -5.58
CA LEU A 22 1.96 5.49 -5.74
C LEU A 22 3.12 5.14 -4.78
N ALA A 23 4.07 6.04 -4.57
CA ALA A 23 5.14 5.90 -3.59
C ALA A 23 4.60 5.79 -2.16
N LYS A 24 3.63 6.65 -1.80
CA LYS A 24 2.95 6.60 -0.50
C LYS A 24 2.18 5.30 -0.30
N TYR A 25 1.54 4.77 -1.34
CA TYR A 25 0.88 3.46 -1.28
C TYR A 25 1.88 2.33 -1.00
N LEU A 26 3.04 2.30 -1.67
CA LEU A 26 4.09 1.32 -1.36
C LEU A 26 4.61 1.46 0.06
N PHE A 27 4.83 2.70 0.51
CA PHE A 27 5.25 2.96 1.88
C PHE A 27 4.23 2.44 2.89
N LEU A 28 2.93 2.63 2.62
CA LEU A 28 1.86 2.14 3.49
C LEU A 28 1.78 0.61 3.55
N LEU A 29 2.12 -0.10 2.45
CA LEU A 29 2.19 -1.57 2.44
C LEU A 29 3.30 -2.12 3.34
N VAL A 30 4.44 -1.41 3.42
CA VAL A 30 5.62 -1.88 4.17
C VAL A 30 5.62 -1.36 5.60
N VAL A 31 5.20 -0.11 5.81
CA VAL A 31 5.19 0.55 7.11
C VAL A 31 3.87 1.29 7.30
N PRO A 32 2.82 0.62 7.79
CA PRO A 32 1.58 1.29 8.12
C PRO A 32 1.81 2.07 9.42
N VAL A 33 2.38 3.28 9.40
CA VAL A 33 2.59 4.09 10.62
C VAL A 33 1.32 4.85 10.96
N LYS A 34 0.84 5.68 10.03
CA LYS A 34 -0.33 6.55 10.19
C LYS A 34 -1.46 6.06 9.30
N LEU A 35 -2.39 5.29 9.87
CA LEU A 35 -3.58 4.83 9.16
C LEU A 35 -4.72 5.86 9.30
N VAL A 36 -5.31 6.26 8.18
CA VAL A 36 -6.34 7.30 8.05
C VAL A 36 -7.34 6.89 6.97
N CYS A 37 -8.65 7.01 7.22
CA CYS A 37 -9.65 6.50 6.29
C CYS A 37 -9.64 7.18 4.91
N ASP A 38 -9.29 8.48 4.85
CA ASP A 38 -9.28 9.25 3.62
C ASP A 38 -8.26 10.41 3.73
N TYR A 39 -7.46 10.60 2.68
CA TYR A 39 -6.54 11.73 2.55
C TYR A 39 -7.08 12.66 1.46
N SER A 40 -8.03 13.51 1.82
CA SER A 40 -8.65 14.50 0.91
C SER A 40 -8.09 15.90 1.13
N TYR A 41 -7.87 16.64 0.05
CA TYR A 41 -7.44 18.06 -0.02
C TYR A 41 -6.19 18.48 0.80
N ASN A 42 -5.19 19.08 0.13
CA ASN A 42 -3.98 19.68 0.74
C ASN A 42 -3.09 18.77 1.62
N VAL A 43 -3.45 17.49 1.80
CA VAL A 43 -2.62 16.51 2.52
C VAL A 43 -1.43 16.05 1.66
N ILE A 44 -1.65 15.95 0.35
CA ILE A 44 -0.62 15.71 -0.65
C ILE A 44 -0.60 16.94 -1.55
N PRO A 45 0.38 17.84 -1.39
CA PRO A 45 0.48 19.01 -2.26
C PRO A 45 0.75 18.54 -3.70
N LEU A 46 0.32 19.34 -4.67
CA LEU A 46 0.64 19.09 -6.08
C LEU A 46 2.15 19.13 -6.26
N GLN A 47 2.73 18.05 -6.76
CA GLN A 47 4.18 17.92 -6.94
C GLN A 47 4.51 17.83 -8.42
N SER A 48 5.61 18.48 -8.81
CA SER A 48 6.20 18.28 -10.12
C SER A 48 6.83 16.89 -10.23
N PHE A 49 7.04 16.43 -11.46
CA PHE A 49 7.68 15.16 -11.76
C PHE A 49 9.05 14.98 -11.09
N GLY A 50 9.81 16.07 -10.94
CA GLY A 50 11.14 16.08 -10.32
C GLY A 50 11.16 16.08 -8.79
N SER A 51 10.01 16.00 -8.14
CA SER A 51 9.95 15.89 -6.68
C SER A 51 10.56 14.57 -6.18
N THR A 52 11.18 14.62 -5.00
CA THR A 52 11.80 13.43 -4.38
C THR A 52 10.81 12.27 -4.22
N GLY A 53 9.55 12.56 -3.89
CA GLY A 53 8.51 11.53 -3.76
C GLY A 53 8.16 10.85 -5.07
N SER A 54 8.01 11.62 -6.16
CA SER A 54 7.78 11.10 -7.51
C SER A 54 8.93 10.22 -7.99
N LEU A 55 10.17 10.66 -7.79
CA LEU A 55 11.37 9.91 -8.19
C LEU A 55 11.54 8.60 -7.41
N ILE A 56 11.28 8.61 -6.10
CA ILE A 56 11.28 7.38 -5.27
C ILE A 56 10.21 6.42 -5.77
N GLY A 57 8.99 6.91 -6.04
CA GLY A 57 7.92 6.11 -6.62
C GLY A 57 8.34 5.48 -7.94
N LEU A 58 8.85 6.30 -8.87
CA LEU A 58 9.32 5.84 -10.17
C LEU A 58 10.40 4.76 -10.03
N ALA A 59 11.40 4.97 -9.17
CA ALA A 59 12.47 4.00 -8.94
C ALA A 59 11.94 2.66 -8.38
N LEU A 60 11.09 2.71 -7.35
CA LEU A 60 10.53 1.50 -6.73
C LEU A 60 9.65 0.70 -7.70
N TYR A 61 8.73 1.37 -8.40
CA TYR A 61 7.88 0.70 -9.39
C TYR A 61 8.68 0.20 -10.59
N SER A 62 9.75 0.90 -11.00
CA SER A 62 10.64 0.40 -12.05
C SER A 62 11.34 -0.89 -11.63
N ILE A 63 11.90 -0.95 -10.42
CA ILE A 63 12.54 -2.17 -9.88
C ILE A 63 11.55 -3.34 -9.84
N MET A 64 10.33 -3.09 -9.35
CA MET A 64 9.27 -4.10 -9.31
C MET A 64 8.86 -4.56 -10.71
N ALA A 65 8.80 -3.66 -11.70
CA ALA A 65 8.46 -3.98 -13.07
C ALA A 65 9.55 -4.84 -13.73
N PHE A 66 10.83 -4.49 -13.55
CA PHE A 66 11.96 -5.31 -14.00
C PHE A 66 11.91 -6.71 -13.39
N TYR A 67 11.64 -6.82 -12.10
CA TYR A 67 11.50 -8.11 -11.43
C TYR A 67 10.31 -8.92 -11.99
N ALA A 68 9.16 -8.28 -12.24
CA ALA A 68 7.99 -8.94 -12.82
C ALA A 68 8.32 -9.54 -14.19
N ILE A 69 8.92 -8.76 -15.09
CA ILE A 69 9.32 -9.20 -16.43
C ILE A 69 10.32 -10.35 -16.35
N TYR A 70 11.35 -10.22 -15.51
CA TYR A 70 12.34 -11.28 -15.29
C TYR A 70 11.67 -12.57 -14.79
N ALA A 71 10.81 -12.49 -13.78
CA ALA A 71 10.16 -13.64 -13.18
C ALA A 71 9.17 -14.32 -14.13
N ILE A 72 8.42 -13.55 -14.93
CA ILE A 72 7.54 -14.06 -16.00
C ILE A 72 8.36 -14.79 -17.07
N THR A 73 9.45 -14.19 -17.51
CA THR A 73 10.35 -14.79 -18.52
C THR A 73 10.95 -16.10 -18.03
N LYS A 74 11.22 -16.20 -16.72
CA LYS A 74 11.68 -17.44 -16.06
C LYS A 74 10.54 -18.38 -15.66
N ARG A 75 9.30 -18.13 -16.10
CA ARG A 75 8.08 -18.93 -15.81
C ARG A 75 7.87 -19.18 -14.31
N ARG A 76 8.23 -18.21 -13.47
CA ARG A 76 8.03 -18.27 -12.02
C ARG A 76 6.65 -17.73 -11.67
N VAL A 77 5.94 -18.43 -10.78
CA VAL A 77 4.62 -17.99 -10.26
C VAL A 77 4.71 -16.62 -9.58
N THR A 78 5.87 -16.26 -9.03
CA THR A 78 6.09 -14.92 -8.45
C THR A 78 5.90 -13.78 -9.46
N GLY A 79 6.22 -14.01 -10.74
CA GLY A 79 6.00 -13.03 -11.80
C GLY A 79 4.52 -12.74 -12.02
N PHE A 80 3.67 -13.76 -11.92
CA PHE A 80 2.22 -13.61 -11.99
C PHE A 80 1.70 -12.75 -10.84
N PHE A 81 2.11 -13.02 -9.60
CA PHE A 81 1.66 -12.23 -8.44
C PHE A 81 2.05 -10.75 -8.54
N VAL A 82 3.29 -10.46 -8.97
CA VAL A 82 3.72 -9.07 -9.16
C VAL A 82 3.00 -8.40 -10.32
N ALA A 83 2.74 -9.11 -11.43
CA ALA A 83 1.95 -8.57 -12.53
C ALA A 83 0.49 -8.28 -12.12
N SER A 84 -0.13 -9.16 -11.34
CA SER A 84 -1.48 -8.94 -10.79
C SER A 84 -1.53 -7.77 -9.81
N PHE A 85 -0.45 -7.53 -9.06
CA PHE A 85 -0.27 -6.32 -8.27
C PHE A 85 -0.26 -5.07 -9.16
N PHE A 86 0.55 -5.05 -10.22
CA PHE A 86 0.58 -3.94 -11.18
C PHE A 86 -0.76 -3.68 -11.84
N PHE A 87 -1.46 -4.74 -12.24
CA PHE A 87 -2.81 -4.63 -12.80
C PHE A 87 -3.77 -3.98 -11.80
N SER A 88 -3.78 -4.46 -10.55
CA SER A 88 -4.67 -3.94 -9.51
C SER A 88 -4.38 -2.48 -9.16
N ILE A 89 -3.10 -2.12 -9.00
CA ILE A 89 -2.73 -0.74 -8.63
C ILE A 89 -2.89 0.24 -9.81
N SER A 90 -2.83 -0.24 -11.06
CA SER A 90 -3.00 0.61 -12.24
C SER A 90 -4.38 1.30 -12.26
N LEU A 91 -5.42 0.61 -11.77
CA LEU A 91 -6.78 1.14 -11.64
C LEU A 91 -6.86 2.33 -10.67
N TYR A 92 -5.95 2.39 -9.69
CA TYR A 92 -5.91 3.41 -8.65
C TYR A 92 -4.77 4.42 -8.83
N SER A 93 -3.97 4.27 -9.89
CA SER A 93 -2.79 5.10 -10.17
C SER A 93 -3.12 6.55 -10.52
N GLN A 94 -4.37 6.84 -10.88
CA GLN A 94 -4.84 8.14 -11.36
C GLN A 94 -4.14 8.66 -12.63
N ILE A 95 -3.28 7.86 -13.26
CA ILE A 95 -2.62 8.18 -14.53
C ILE A 95 -3.59 8.06 -15.71
N PRO A 96 -4.30 6.94 -15.93
CA PRO A 96 -5.22 6.81 -17.07
C PRO A 96 -6.54 7.57 -16.84
N LYS A 97 -6.99 7.65 -15.58
CA LYS A 97 -8.22 8.33 -15.19
C LYS A 97 -8.11 8.85 -13.76
N VAL A 98 -8.26 10.15 -13.58
CA VAL A 98 -8.26 10.76 -12.25
C VAL A 98 -9.54 10.33 -11.51
N LEU A 99 -9.36 9.87 -10.26
CA LEU A 99 -10.47 9.45 -9.40
C LEU A 99 -11.02 10.63 -8.60
N GLY A 100 -12.26 10.54 -8.12
CA GLY A 100 -12.85 11.57 -7.27
C GLY A 100 -12.18 11.73 -5.89
N THR A 101 -11.32 10.78 -5.49
CA THR A 101 -10.60 10.77 -4.21
C THR A 101 -9.10 10.83 -4.46
N MET A 102 -8.39 11.71 -3.75
CA MET A 102 -6.94 11.89 -3.90
C MET A 102 -6.15 10.66 -3.43
N MET A 103 -6.37 10.17 -2.21
CA MET A 103 -5.78 8.91 -1.74
C MET A 103 -6.67 8.32 -0.66
N ALA A 104 -6.93 7.02 -0.73
CA ALA A 104 -7.72 6.32 0.27
C ALA A 104 -7.17 4.92 0.50
N GLU A 105 -7.11 4.50 1.76
CA GLU A 105 -6.52 3.21 2.14
C GLU A 105 -7.28 2.02 1.55
N ARG A 106 -8.61 2.15 1.41
CA ARG A 106 -9.47 1.12 0.82
C ARG A 106 -9.10 0.72 -0.62
N LEU A 107 -8.47 1.63 -1.37
CA LEU A 107 -8.03 1.35 -2.74
C LEU A 107 -6.85 0.37 -2.76
N LEU A 108 -6.14 0.26 -1.63
CA LEU A 108 -4.97 -0.60 -1.48
C LEU A 108 -5.33 -2.05 -1.11
N TYR A 109 -6.58 -2.37 -0.79
CA TYR A 109 -6.97 -3.72 -0.35
C TYR A 109 -6.68 -4.79 -1.42
N ALA A 110 -7.13 -4.58 -2.66
CA ALA A 110 -6.85 -5.52 -3.74
C ALA A 110 -5.34 -5.63 -4.08
N PRO A 111 -4.60 -4.52 -4.25
CA PRO A 111 -3.14 -4.57 -4.41
C PRO A 111 -2.42 -5.27 -3.25
N SER A 112 -2.83 -5.04 -2.00
CA SER A 112 -2.16 -5.61 -0.82
C SER A 112 -2.18 -7.14 -0.79
N MET A 113 -3.27 -7.76 -1.25
CA MET A 113 -3.38 -9.21 -1.36
C MET A 113 -2.31 -9.77 -2.30
N TRP A 114 -2.17 -9.19 -3.49
CA TRP A 114 -1.17 -9.61 -4.48
C TRP A 114 0.25 -9.36 -4.00
N PHE A 115 0.48 -8.27 -3.26
CA PHE A 115 1.75 -7.97 -2.65
C PHE A 115 2.18 -9.05 -1.64
N VAL A 116 1.26 -9.47 -0.75
CA VAL A 116 1.53 -10.55 0.22
C VAL A 116 1.79 -11.89 -0.48
N LEU A 117 1.01 -12.22 -1.52
CA LEU A 117 1.24 -13.43 -2.31
C LEU A 117 2.60 -13.40 -3.03
N ALA A 118 3.00 -12.25 -3.56
CA ALA A 118 4.31 -12.07 -4.17
C ALA A 118 5.44 -12.29 -3.16
N LEU A 119 5.34 -11.71 -1.96
CA LEU A 119 6.30 -11.93 -0.87
C LEU A 119 6.37 -13.40 -0.48
N ALA A 120 5.23 -14.05 -0.25
CA ALA A 120 5.16 -15.47 0.07
C ALA A 120 5.83 -16.32 -1.03
N GLY A 121 5.52 -16.06 -2.31
CA GLY A 121 6.16 -16.73 -3.44
C GLY A 121 7.68 -16.53 -3.48
N ILE A 122 8.16 -15.31 -3.23
CA ILE A 122 9.60 -15.01 -3.18
C ILE A 122 10.27 -15.81 -2.05
N THR A 123 9.65 -15.89 -0.88
CA THR A 123 10.17 -16.68 0.24
C THR A 123 10.35 -18.16 -0.14
N THR A 124 9.40 -18.74 -0.89
CA THR A 124 9.48 -20.14 -1.31
C THR A 124 10.55 -20.38 -2.37
N VAL A 125 10.75 -19.42 -3.28
CA VAL A 125 11.81 -19.51 -4.30
C VAL A 125 13.19 -19.40 -3.65
N LEU A 126 13.36 -18.52 -2.65
CA LEU A 126 14.58 -18.42 -1.85
C LEU A 126 14.77 -19.62 -0.91
N ALA A 127 13.67 -20.29 -0.54
CA ALA A 127 13.69 -21.50 0.28
C ALA A 127 14.08 -22.77 -0.49
N LYS A 128 13.95 -22.77 -1.82
CA LYS A 128 14.40 -23.87 -2.67
C LYS A 128 15.93 -23.85 -2.75
N THR A 129 16.57 -24.62 -1.88
CA THR A 129 17.96 -25.05 -2.07
C THR A 129 18.03 -25.98 -3.28
N ASN A 130 19.12 -25.96 -4.06
CA ASN A 130 19.34 -26.84 -5.23
C ASN A 130 19.31 -28.35 -4.91
N ASP A 131 19.20 -28.73 -3.63
CA ASP A 131 18.98 -30.10 -3.19
C ASP A 131 17.50 -30.49 -3.34
N ASP A 132 17.02 -30.63 -4.57
CA ASP A 132 15.76 -31.31 -4.90
C ASP A 132 15.91 -32.85 -4.74
N VAL A 133 16.62 -33.30 -3.70
CA VAL A 133 16.50 -34.67 -3.19
C VAL A 133 15.63 -34.56 -1.94
N LEU A 134 14.34 -34.88 -2.09
CA LEU A 134 13.42 -35.03 -0.98
C LEU A 134 14.08 -35.88 0.13
N PRO A 135 14.39 -35.32 1.32
CA PRO A 135 14.91 -36.14 2.40
C PRO A 135 13.81 -37.12 2.80
N LYS A 136 14.14 -38.42 2.81
CA LYS A 136 13.24 -39.54 3.17
C LYS A 136 12.53 -39.38 4.54
N ASN A 137 12.92 -38.40 5.35
CA ASN A 137 12.33 -38.07 6.66
C ASN A 137 11.41 -36.83 6.70
N GLY A 138 10.96 -36.29 5.56
CA GLY A 138 9.87 -35.30 5.50
C GLY A 138 10.14 -33.92 6.13
N ARG A 139 11.28 -33.72 6.80
CA ARG A 139 11.70 -32.44 7.39
C ARG A 139 12.73 -31.77 6.49
N ARG A 140 12.30 -30.76 5.74
CA ARG A 140 13.20 -29.85 5.01
C ARG A 140 14.04 -29.08 6.03
N ARG A 141 15.36 -29.20 5.92
CA ARG A 141 16.31 -28.45 6.75
C ARG A 141 16.49 -27.07 6.13
N LEU A 142 15.90 -26.06 6.75
CA LEU A 142 16.06 -24.66 6.34
C LEU A 142 17.50 -24.21 6.63
N SER A 143 18.08 -23.40 5.73
CA SER A 143 19.35 -22.73 5.99
C SER A 143 19.19 -21.70 7.13
N GLY A 144 20.30 -21.33 7.79
CA GLY A 144 20.27 -20.33 8.86
C GLY A 144 19.60 -19.02 8.43
N PHE A 145 19.96 -18.52 7.24
CA PHE A 145 19.37 -17.31 6.65
C PHE A 145 17.85 -17.41 6.44
N GLN A 146 17.37 -18.54 5.89
CA GLN A 146 15.94 -18.76 5.65
C GLN A 146 15.13 -18.76 6.96
N ARG A 147 15.69 -19.34 8.04
CA ARG A 147 15.05 -19.35 9.36
C ARG A 147 14.90 -17.94 9.91
N TYR A 148 15.95 -17.12 9.86
CA TYR A 148 15.87 -15.72 10.31
C TYR A 148 14.88 -14.90 9.50
N PHE A 149 14.83 -15.10 8.18
CA PHE A 149 13.90 -14.39 7.31
C PHE A 149 12.43 -14.75 7.57
N LEU A 150 12.12 -16.04 7.78
CA LEU A 150 10.77 -16.48 8.15
C LEU A 150 10.36 -15.94 9.53
N ILE A 151 11.27 -15.96 10.51
CA ILE A 151 11.02 -15.37 11.84
C ILE A 151 10.73 -13.88 11.70
N ALA A 152 11.54 -13.14 10.93
CA ALA A 152 11.34 -11.72 10.71
C ALA A 152 9.96 -11.43 10.08
N THR A 153 9.56 -12.20 9.06
CA THR A 153 8.25 -12.05 8.40
C THR A 153 7.11 -12.38 9.36
N ALA A 154 7.24 -13.44 10.17
CA ALA A 154 6.25 -13.80 11.18
C ALA A 154 6.11 -12.72 12.28
N CYS A 155 7.22 -12.15 12.74
CA CYS A 155 7.21 -11.04 13.69
C CYS A 155 6.50 -9.81 13.11
N VAL A 156 6.78 -9.45 11.85
CA VAL A 156 6.10 -8.33 11.17
C VAL A 156 4.59 -8.60 11.06
N ALA A 157 4.20 -9.82 10.65
CA ALA A 157 2.79 -10.21 10.56
C ALA A 157 2.07 -10.12 11.92
N PHE A 158 2.74 -10.51 13.00
CA PHE A 158 2.22 -10.40 14.36
C PHE A 158 2.00 -8.93 14.78
N LEU A 159 2.98 -8.06 14.55
CA LEU A 159 2.86 -6.63 14.82
C LEU A 159 1.72 -5.98 14.02
N PHE A 160 1.55 -6.36 12.76
CA PHE A 160 0.45 -5.86 11.92
C PHE A 160 -0.91 -6.38 12.37
N SER A 161 -0.98 -7.58 12.94
CA SER A 161 -2.21 -8.13 13.51
C SER A 161 -2.68 -7.29 14.71
N ILE A 162 -1.78 -6.92 15.62
CA ILE A 162 -2.09 -6.01 16.75
C ILE A 162 -2.59 -4.67 16.24
N LYS A 163 -1.91 -4.08 15.24
CA LYS A 163 -2.32 -2.82 14.63
C LYS A 163 -3.70 -2.91 13.96
N THR A 164 -4.01 -4.04 13.35
CA THR A 164 -5.31 -4.29 12.72
C THR A 164 -6.42 -4.32 13.78
N ILE A 165 -6.22 -5.06 14.88
CA ILE A 165 -7.21 -5.19 15.96
C ILE A 165 -7.47 -3.84 16.63
N THR A 166 -6.41 -3.08 16.93
CA THR A 166 -6.54 -1.75 17.53
C THR A 166 -7.29 -0.79 16.62
N ARG A 167 -6.96 -0.77 15.32
CA ARG A 167 -7.65 0.07 14.34
C ARG A 167 -9.11 -0.36 14.12
N ASN A 168 -9.42 -1.65 14.20
CA ASN A 168 -10.79 -2.15 14.03
C ASN A 168 -11.77 -1.57 15.07
N ASN A 169 -11.28 -1.24 16.26
CA ASN A 169 -12.10 -0.58 17.29
C ASN A 169 -12.52 0.85 16.88
N ASP A 170 -11.69 1.56 16.10
CA ASP A 170 -12.03 2.91 15.61
C ASP A 170 -13.19 2.85 14.60
N TRP A 171 -13.27 1.77 13.82
CA TRP A 171 -14.34 1.54 12.84
C TRP A 171 -15.68 1.16 13.46
N ALA A 172 -15.76 0.97 14.79
CA ALA A 172 -17.01 0.61 15.46
C ALA A 172 -18.06 1.73 15.43
N SER A 173 -17.63 3.00 15.29
CA SER A 173 -18.54 4.15 15.20
C SER A 173 -17.93 5.27 14.38
N ASN A 174 -18.74 5.90 13.53
CA ASN A 174 -18.30 7.05 12.71
C ASN A 174 -17.69 8.18 13.56
N SER A 175 -18.21 8.41 14.77
CA SER A 175 -17.70 9.45 15.67
C SER A 175 -16.25 9.22 16.09
N LYS A 176 -15.93 8.02 16.60
CA LYS A 176 -14.57 7.64 16.96
C LYS A 176 -13.63 7.66 15.75
N LEU A 177 -14.11 7.19 14.59
CA LEU A 177 -13.31 7.16 13.36
C LEU A 177 -12.89 8.57 12.94
N TYR A 178 -13.84 9.50 12.82
CA TYR A 178 -13.53 10.88 12.40
C TYR A 178 -12.70 11.63 13.44
N GLN A 179 -13.01 11.49 14.74
CA GLN A 179 -12.21 12.15 15.79
C GLN A 179 -10.76 11.64 15.83
N ALA A 180 -10.54 10.32 15.68
CA ALA A 180 -9.20 9.74 15.65
C ALA A 180 -8.39 10.13 14.40
N ASP A 181 -9.08 10.38 13.29
CA ASP A 181 -8.43 10.65 11.99
C ASP A 181 -8.21 12.15 11.73
N VAL A 182 -9.11 13.03 12.16
CA VAL A 182 -8.92 14.49 12.13
C VAL A 182 -7.65 14.89 12.90
N ALA A 183 -7.41 14.27 14.05
CA ALA A 183 -6.19 14.54 14.83
C ALA A 183 -4.90 14.16 14.09
N LYS A 184 -4.94 13.18 13.17
CA LYS A 184 -3.78 12.75 12.38
C LYS A 184 -3.59 13.60 11.13
N VAL A 185 -4.69 14.08 10.54
CA VAL A 185 -4.70 14.83 9.28
C VAL A 185 -5.68 16.01 9.40
N PRO A 186 -5.29 17.08 10.12
CA PRO A 186 -6.18 18.23 10.38
C PRO A 186 -6.51 19.02 9.11
N ASN A 187 -5.68 18.90 8.08
CA ASN A 187 -5.84 19.64 6.83
C ASN A 187 -6.86 18.99 5.87
N SER A 188 -7.44 17.84 6.21
CA SER A 188 -8.36 17.15 5.31
C SER A 188 -9.77 17.69 5.44
N VAL A 189 -10.28 18.28 4.35
CA VAL A 189 -11.65 18.84 4.29
C VAL A 189 -12.70 17.78 4.61
N ARG A 190 -12.57 16.60 4.02
CA ARG A 190 -13.56 15.50 4.18
C ARG A 190 -13.62 14.93 5.59
N LEU A 191 -12.50 14.89 6.30
CA LEU A 191 -12.46 14.45 7.70
C LEU A 191 -13.07 15.50 8.62
N ASN A 192 -12.80 16.79 8.35
CA ASN A 192 -13.36 17.89 9.12
C ASN A 192 -14.88 17.99 8.93
N ASP A 193 -15.39 17.86 7.69
CA ASP A 193 -16.83 17.83 7.41
C ASP A 193 -17.52 16.65 8.10
N GLY A 194 -16.94 15.44 8.00
CA GLY A 194 -17.48 14.26 8.68
C GLY A 194 -17.49 14.39 10.20
N SER A 195 -16.46 15.02 10.77
CA SER A 195 -16.41 15.32 12.21
C SER A 195 -17.46 16.36 12.62
N ALA A 196 -17.67 17.40 11.81
CA ALA A 196 -18.69 18.40 12.07
C ALA A 196 -20.11 17.81 12.01
N GLU A 197 -20.39 16.96 11.02
CA GLU A 197 -21.68 16.26 10.88
C GLU A 197 -21.96 15.35 12.08
N VAL A 198 -20.95 14.63 12.56
CA VAL A 198 -21.06 13.81 13.78
C VAL A 198 -21.41 14.67 14.98
N LEU A 199 -20.72 15.80 15.20
CA LEU A 199 -20.98 16.69 16.33
C LEU A 199 -22.40 17.26 16.27
N TYR A 200 -22.84 17.69 15.08
CA TYR A 200 -24.20 18.18 14.86
C TYR A 200 -25.27 17.13 15.19
N LYS A 201 -25.09 15.89 14.71
CA LYS A 201 -26.01 14.78 15.04
C LYS A 201 -25.99 14.37 16.51
N SER A 202 -24.94 14.74 17.25
CA SER A 202 -24.79 14.43 18.67
C SER A 202 -25.50 15.45 19.57
N GLY A 203 -26.13 16.49 19.02
CA GLY A 203 -26.98 17.43 19.76
C GLY A 203 -26.23 18.54 20.49
N TYR A 204 -25.01 18.87 20.07
CA TYR A 204 -24.32 20.12 20.46
C TYR A 204 -24.53 21.20 19.40
#